data_AF-A0AA35Z996-F1
#
_entry.id   AF-A0AA35Z996-F1
#
_cell.length_a   1.000
_cell.length_b   1.000
_cell.length_c   1.000
_cell.angle_alpha   90.00
_cell.angle_beta   90.00
_cell.angle_gamma   90.00
#
_symmetry.space_group_name_H-M   'P 1'
#
loop_
_entity.id
_entity.type
_entity.pdbx_description
1 polymer ?
#
loop_
_entity_poly.entity_id
_entity_poly.type
_entity_poly.pdbx_seq_one_letter_code
_entity_poly.pdbx_strand_id
1 'polypeptide(L)'
;MYTNTINPTKITSRSVLLHTNPLISFIHCGSCFKMSSFSIPNLGYLGIISGVPKFGFSTILHQNKGFRGVSVRKMAWSMEKCNEGIESNTSGIVRPATEAYADEAIQALRDGKVIAVPTDTLYGFACDACSVDAVNRIYEIKGRKHTSPLAICVGDVNDIGRFAVTNHLPLGLLHNLLPGPVTLVLTRGESSVLEKSLNPGFDTVGVRVPDSEFIRMIARGCGSALALTSANLSGQPSSLDIKEFKNLWERCRFVYDGGVLPSGREGSTIVDLTMIGKYKILRSGSAKEETIAVLERYSLLEERANG
;
A
#
# COMPACT_ATOMS: atom_id res chain seq x y z
N MET A 1 52.26 -27.25 40.00
CA MET A 1 53.22 -26.15 40.25
C MET A 1 54.41 -26.34 39.32
N TYR A 2 54.41 -25.63 38.20
CA TYR A 2 55.57 -25.40 37.35
C TYR A 2 55.43 -23.96 36.86
N THR A 3 56.44 -23.16 37.13
CA THR A 3 56.60 -21.76 36.71
C THR A 3 57.04 -21.71 35.24
N ASN A 4 56.53 -20.75 34.47
CA ASN A 4 57.41 -19.78 33.77
C ASN A 4 56.60 -18.69 33.06
N THR A 5 56.90 -17.47 33.48
CA THR A 5 56.70 -16.18 32.81
C THR A 5 57.50 -16.09 31.51
N ILE A 6 56.98 -15.37 30.50
CA ILE A 6 57.61 -14.25 29.75
C ILE A 6 56.64 -13.79 28.64
N ASN A 7 56.46 -12.47 28.54
CA ASN A 7 55.83 -11.67 27.48
C ASN A 7 56.90 -10.60 27.11
N PRO A 8 56.80 -9.73 26.07
CA PRO A 8 56.08 -9.73 24.79
C PRO A 8 57.03 -9.39 23.59
N THR A 9 56.57 -9.48 22.33
CA THR A 9 57.19 -8.71 21.22
C THR A 9 56.17 -8.27 20.17
N LYS A 10 56.14 -6.95 19.95
CA LYS A 10 55.51 -6.23 18.83
C LYS A 10 56.18 -6.58 17.51
N ILE A 11 55.39 -6.77 16.44
CA ILE A 11 55.82 -6.47 15.07
C ILE A 11 54.72 -5.68 14.37
N THR A 12 55.13 -4.50 13.89
CA THR A 12 54.45 -3.55 13.02
C THR A 12 54.70 -3.85 11.55
N SER A 13 53.75 -3.47 10.68
CA SER A 13 53.91 -2.60 9.50
C SER A 13 53.14 -3.02 8.23
N ARG A 14 52.51 -1.99 7.63
CA ARG A 14 52.24 -1.74 6.20
C ARG A 14 51.03 -2.41 5.54
N SER A 15 49.90 -1.70 5.62
CA SER A 15 48.90 -1.65 4.55
C SER A 15 49.30 -0.60 3.51
N VAL A 16 49.34 -1.00 2.24
CA VAL A 16 49.67 -0.17 1.08
C VAL A 16 48.38 0.47 0.56
N LEU A 17 48.39 1.80 0.49
CA LEU A 17 47.47 2.64 -0.29
C LEU A 17 47.79 2.49 -1.78
N LEU A 18 46.79 2.16 -2.60
CA LEU A 18 46.77 2.50 -4.01
C LEU A 18 45.38 2.98 -4.41
N HIS A 19 45.26 4.31 -4.52
CA HIS A 19 44.32 4.98 -5.41
C HIS A 19 44.77 4.76 -6.86
N THR A 20 43.83 4.46 -7.78
CA THR A 20 43.71 5.13 -9.09
C THR A 20 42.39 4.74 -9.76
N ASN A 21 41.51 5.73 -9.93
CA ASN A 21 40.55 5.85 -11.04
C ASN A 21 41.35 6.12 -12.34
N PRO A 22 40.88 5.75 -13.56
CA PRO A 22 39.85 6.57 -14.20
C PRO A 22 38.88 5.89 -15.19
N LEU A 23 37.82 6.65 -15.46
CA LEU A 23 36.86 6.59 -16.55
C LEU A 23 37.47 6.28 -17.94
N ILE A 24 36.81 5.40 -18.70
CA ILE A 24 36.90 5.33 -20.15
C ILE A 24 35.48 5.21 -20.74
N SER A 25 35.15 6.22 -21.56
CA SER A 25 34.04 6.33 -22.51
C SER A 25 34.39 5.61 -23.83
N PHE A 26 33.41 5.50 -24.76
CA PHE A 26 33.43 5.04 -26.16
C PHE A 26 32.67 3.69 -26.37
N ILE A 27 31.83 3.44 -27.39
CA ILE A 27 31.50 4.07 -28.67
C ILE A 27 30.11 3.59 -29.14
N HIS A 28 29.43 4.47 -29.88
CA HIS A 28 28.28 4.23 -30.77
C HIS A 28 28.54 3.11 -31.81
N CYS A 29 27.56 2.25 -32.07
CA CYS A 29 27.36 1.74 -33.43
C CYS A 29 25.87 1.49 -33.67
N GLY A 30 25.31 2.23 -34.63
CA GLY A 30 23.96 2.05 -35.15
C GLY A 30 23.95 1.21 -36.43
N SER A 31 22.76 0.69 -36.74
CA SER A 31 22.20 0.46 -38.08
C SER A 31 20.72 0.12 -37.86
N CYS A 32 19.77 1.01 -38.14
CA CYS A 32 19.16 1.38 -39.42
C CYS A 32 18.23 0.34 -40.07
N PHE A 33 16.99 0.80 -40.28
CA PHE A 33 16.06 0.54 -41.40
C PHE A 33 15.34 -0.82 -41.53
N LYS A 34 14.01 -0.76 -41.35
CA LYS A 34 13.06 -0.74 -42.49
C LYS A 34 11.67 -0.25 -42.09
N MET A 35 11.29 0.91 -42.66
CA MET A 35 9.89 1.31 -42.90
C MET A 35 9.34 0.51 -44.08
N SER A 36 8.08 0.09 -43.99
CA SER A 36 7.24 -0.16 -45.17
C SER A 36 5.85 0.42 -44.93
N SER A 37 5.62 1.51 -45.65
CA SER A 37 4.37 2.14 -46.04
C SER A 37 3.27 1.18 -46.50
N PHE A 38 2.00 1.48 -46.19
CA PHE A 38 0.89 1.26 -47.12
C PHE A 38 -0.24 2.28 -46.93
N SER A 39 -0.86 2.60 -48.06
CA SER A 39 -1.56 3.83 -48.39
C SER A 39 -3.05 3.89 -48.07
N ILE A 40 -3.54 5.14 -48.05
CA ILE A 40 -4.92 5.64 -48.08
C ILE A 40 -5.68 5.15 -49.35
N PRO A 41 -7.02 5.10 -49.32
CA PRO A 41 -7.75 5.88 -50.32
C PRO A 41 -8.87 6.78 -49.73
N ASN A 42 -8.99 7.95 -50.36
CA ASN A 42 -10.03 8.96 -50.24
C ASN A 42 -11.34 8.54 -50.93
N LEU A 43 -12.47 9.05 -50.43
CA LEU A 43 -13.65 9.61 -51.12
C LEU A 43 -14.66 9.97 -49.99
N GLY A 44 -15.31 11.11 -49.83
CA GLY A 44 -15.50 12.33 -50.62
C GLY A 44 -16.92 12.85 -50.33
N TYR A 45 -17.05 14.12 -49.91
CA TYR A 45 -18.25 15.00 -49.96
C TYR A 45 -19.49 14.65 -49.09
N LEU A 46 -20.36 15.55 -48.58
CA LEU A 46 -20.71 16.97 -48.79
C LEU A 46 -21.52 17.43 -47.54
N GLY A 47 -21.52 18.72 -47.15
CA GLY A 47 -22.55 19.24 -46.23
C GLY A 47 -22.23 20.51 -45.45
N ILE A 48 -22.51 21.66 -46.06
CA ILE A 48 -22.57 23.02 -45.48
C ILE A 48 -23.73 23.08 -44.45
N ILE A 49 -23.66 23.86 -43.36
CA ILE A 49 -24.39 25.13 -43.14
C ILE A 49 -23.91 25.82 -41.84
N SER A 50 -23.85 27.15 -41.97
CA SER A 50 -23.48 28.27 -41.10
C SER A 50 -24.17 28.43 -39.73
N GLY A 51 -23.49 29.14 -38.82
CA GLY A 51 -24.14 29.89 -37.74
C GLY A 51 -23.17 30.58 -36.78
N VAL A 52 -22.79 31.83 -37.05
CA VAL A 52 -22.07 32.73 -36.12
C VAL A 52 -22.95 33.95 -35.88
N PRO A 53 -23.22 34.38 -34.63
CA PRO A 53 -23.81 35.69 -34.37
C PRO A 53 -22.71 36.75 -34.14
N LYS A 54 -22.81 37.82 -34.93
CA LYS A 54 -22.18 39.12 -34.69
C LYS A 54 -22.91 39.82 -33.53
N PHE A 55 -22.19 40.38 -32.57
CA PHE A 55 -22.72 41.42 -31.68
C PHE A 55 -21.96 42.73 -31.92
N GLY A 56 -22.75 43.78 -32.17
CA GLY A 56 -22.31 45.08 -32.64
C GLY A 56 -21.71 45.96 -31.56
N PHE A 57 -20.81 46.84 -32.04
CA PHE A 57 -20.33 48.02 -31.34
C PHE A 57 -21.45 49.06 -31.21
N SER A 58 -21.53 49.71 -30.04
CA SER A 58 -22.10 51.05 -29.92
C SER A 58 -21.21 51.90 -29.03
N THR A 59 -20.80 53.03 -29.56
CA THR A 59 -19.99 54.07 -28.93
C THR A 59 -20.94 55.19 -28.51
N ILE A 60 -20.96 55.56 -27.22
CA ILE A 60 -21.54 56.83 -26.77
C ILE A 60 -20.53 57.51 -25.84
N LEU A 61 -20.04 58.66 -26.30
CA LEU A 61 -19.34 59.68 -25.53
C LEU A 61 -20.38 60.61 -24.87
N HIS A 62 -20.21 60.96 -23.59
CA HIS A 62 -20.18 62.37 -23.15
C HIS A 62 -19.74 62.53 -21.69
N GLN A 63 -19.18 63.71 -21.41
CA GLN A 63 -18.30 64.09 -20.30
C GLN A 63 -18.99 64.62 -19.01
N ASN A 64 -18.26 64.47 -17.90
CA ASN A 64 -18.03 65.36 -16.74
C ASN A 64 -19.19 66.08 -16.01
N LYS A 65 -19.23 65.89 -14.68
CA LYS A 65 -18.86 66.91 -13.65
C LYS A 65 -18.91 66.32 -12.23
N GLY A 66 -17.95 66.70 -11.41
CA GLY A 66 -17.77 66.19 -10.04
C GLY A 66 -18.72 66.79 -9.01
N PHE A 67 -18.89 66.07 -7.90
CA PHE A 67 -19.36 66.60 -6.64
C PHE A 67 -18.67 65.90 -5.46
N ARG A 68 -18.32 66.70 -4.46
CA ARG A 68 -17.54 66.34 -3.28
C ARG A 68 -18.37 65.53 -2.27
N GLY A 69 -17.76 64.46 -1.77
CA GLY A 69 -17.64 64.12 -0.35
C GLY A 69 -18.89 63.74 0.43
N VAL A 70 -19.04 62.45 0.74
CA VAL A 70 -19.39 61.98 2.10
C VAL A 70 -18.66 60.66 2.36
N SER A 71 -18.01 60.61 3.53
CA SER A 71 -17.28 59.49 4.11
C SER A 71 -18.15 58.25 4.29
N VAL A 72 -17.73 57.11 3.72
CA VAL A 72 -18.19 55.79 4.18
C VAL A 72 -16.98 54.94 4.50
N ARG A 73 -16.99 54.42 5.73
CA ARG A 73 -15.92 53.70 6.42
C ARG A 73 -15.36 52.55 5.59
N LYS A 74 -14.04 52.53 5.43
CA LYS A 74 -13.27 51.41 4.89
C LYS A 74 -13.14 50.36 6.00
N MET A 75 -14.05 49.39 6.06
CA MET A 75 -13.84 48.18 6.88
C MET A 75 -13.03 47.19 6.05
N ALA A 76 -11.81 46.94 6.50
CA ALA A 76 -10.98 45.85 6.02
C ALA A 76 -11.68 44.53 6.39
N TRP A 77 -12.22 43.84 5.39
CA TRP A 77 -12.70 42.49 5.57
C TRP A 77 -11.49 41.56 5.55
N SER A 78 -11.07 41.13 6.74
CA SER A 78 -10.13 40.03 6.91
C SER A 78 -10.81 38.78 6.34
N MET A 79 -10.36 38.29 5.18
CA MET A 79 -10.73 36.97 4.68
C MET A 79 -9.97 35.93 5.50
N GLU A 80 -10.48 35.65 6.69
CA GLU A 80 -10.27 34.35 7.30
C GLU A 80 -10.97 33.34 6.39
N LYS A 81 -10.15 32.59 5.64
CA LYS A 81 -10.62 31.38 4.96
C LYS A 81 -11.02 30.38 6.04
N CYS A 82 -12.27 30.43 6.47
CA CYS A 82 -12.92 29.27 7.08
C CYS A 82 -12.97 28.20 5.99
N ASN A 83 -12.02 27.27 6.04
CA ASN A 83 -12.06 26.07 5.22
C ASN A 83 -13.08 25.12 5.84
N GLU A 84 -14.36 25.48 5.75
CA GLU A 84 -15.45 24.55 5.99
C GLU A 84 -15.53 23.63 4.77
N GLY A 85 -14.67 22.61 4.78
CA GLY A 85 -14.79 21.49 3.86
C GLY A 85 -16.11 20.79 4.16
N ILE A 86 -17.05 20.87 3.23
CA ILE A 86 -18.21 19.99 3.18
C ILE A 86 -17.66 18.57 3.01
N GLU A 87 -17.45 17.83 4.10
CA GLU A 87 -17.23 16.38 4.02
C GLU A 87 -18.51 15.78 3.42
N SER A 88 -18.47 15.45 2.13
CA SER A 88 -19.53 14.68 1.50
C SER A 88 -19.58 13.32 2.19
N ASN A 89 -20.56 13.17 3.09
CA ASN A 89 -20.76 12.04 4.02
C ASN A 89 -21.17 10.73 3.30
N THR A 90 -20.72 10.54 2.06
CA THR A 90 -21.13 9.45 1.17
C THR A 90 -20.24 8.23 1.39
N SER A 91 -20.63 7.31 2.27
CA SER A 91 -19.94 6.03 2.43
C SER A 91 -20.39 5.01 1.38
N GLY A 92 -19.60 3.96 1.16
CA GLY A 92 -19.94 2.83 0.30
C GLY A 92 -19.83 3.10 -1.20
N ILE A 93 -19.03 4.08 -1.62
CA ILE A 93 -18.83 4.38 -3.03
C ILE A 93 -18.03 3.24 -3.68
N VAL A 94 -18.59 2.64 -4.72
CA VAL A 94 -17.92 1.56 -5.48
C VAL A 94 -17.08 2.16 -6.61
N ARG A 95 -15.82 1.73 -6.71
CA ARG A 95 -14.86 2.12 -7.76
C ARG A 95 -14.19 0.89 -8.36
N PRO A 96 -13.79 0.88 -9.63
CA PRO A 96 -12.86 -0.14 -10.13
C PRO A 96 -11.53 -0.12 -9.37
N ALA A 97 -10.97 -1.28 -9.07
CA ALA A 97 -9.65 -1.42 -8.45
C ALA A 97 -8.51 -1.21 -9.47
N THR A 98 -8.40 0.00 -10.01
CA THR A 98 -7.42 0.36 -11.05
C THR A 98 -6.56 1.55 -10.64
N GLU A 99 -5.42 1.74 -11.30
CA GLU A 99 -4.50 2.88 -11.07
C GLU A 99 -5.19 4.24 -11.10
N ALA A 100 -6.20 4.42 -11.95
CA ALA A 100 -6.97 5.66 -12.05
C ALA A 100 -7.63 6.10 -10.72
N TYR A 101 -7.84 5.18 -9.77
CA TYR A 101 -8.45 5.47 -8.47
C TYR A 101 -7.48 5.28 -7.29
N ALA A 102 -6.19 5.04 -7.56
CA ALA A 102 -5.20 4.82 -6.51
C ALA A 102 -5.03 6.05 -5.60
N ASP A 103 -4.95 7.26 -6.18
CA ASP A 103 -4.80 8.50 -5.42
C ASP A 103 -6.00 8.77 -4.50
N GLU A 104 -7.22 8.48 -4.97
CA GLU A 104 -8.45 8.57 -4.18
C GLU A 104 -8.41 7.61 -2.98
N ALA A 105 -7.91 6.38 -3.18
CA ALA A 105 -7.72 5.41 -2.12
C ALA A 105 -6.66 5.86 -1.09
N ILE A 106 -5.51 6.33 -1.57
CA ILE A 106 -4.40 6.80 -0.75
C ILE A 106 -4.87 7.97 0.12
N GLN A 107 -5.61 8.93 -0.45
CA GLN A 107 -6.12 10.06 0.31
C GLN A 107 -7.13 9.60 1.37
N ALA A 108 -8.06 8.69 1.04
CA ALA A 108 -9.00 8.16 2.02
C ALA A 108 -8.32 7.47 3.20
N LEU A 109 -7.26 6.70 2.94
CA LEU A 109 -6.46 6.04 3.97
C LEU A 109 -5.74 7.06 4.86
N ARG A 110 -5.15 8.12 4.27
CA ARG A 110 -4.52 9.23 5.01
C ARG A 110 -5.50 10.01 5.86
N ASP A 111 -6.75 10.14 5.40
CA ASP A 111 -7.85 10.76 6.14
C ASP A 111 -8.45 9.83 7.22
N GLY A 112 -7.79 8.70 7.53
CA GLY A 112 -8.21 7.75 8.56
C GLY A 112 -9.47 6.98 8.21
N LYS A 113 -9.87 6.91 6.94
CA LYS A 113 -11.05 6.18 6.49
C LYS A 113 -10.70 4.71 6.22
N VAL A 114 -11.70 3.84 6.35
CA VAL A 114 -11.61 2.41 5.98
C VAL A 114 -12.05 2.24 4.53
N ILE A 115 -11.33 1.42 3.77
CA ILE A 115 -11.69 1.02 2.41
C ILE A 115 -11.80 -0.50 2.31
N ALA A 116 -12.58 -1.01 1.35
CA ALA A 116 -12.57 -2.41 0.96
C ALA A 116 -11.80 -2.58 -0.35
N VAL A 117 -10.92 -3.56 -0.44
CA VAL A 117 -10.02 -3.77 -1.58
C VAL A 117 -9.89 -5.25 -1.94
N PRO A 118 -9.69 -5.59 -3.23
CA PRO A 118 -9.32 -6.94 -3.62
C PRO A 118 -7.90 -7.24 -3.17
N THR A 119 -7.63 -8.51 -2.88
CA THR A 119 -6.26 -9.04 -2.72
C THR A 119 -6.09 -10.26 -3.62
N ASP A 120 -4.93 -10.89 -3.55
CA ASP A 120 -4.61 -12.16 -4.21
C ASP A 120 -5.39 -13.38 -3.67
N THR A 121 -6.09 -13.23 -2.54
CA THR A 121 -6.81 -14.33 -1.89
C THR A 121 -8.27 -14.03 -1.60
N LEU A 122 -8.57 -12.88 -1.00
CA LEU A 122 -9.92 -12.52 -0.55
C LEU A 122 -10.09 -11.00 -0.62
N TYR A 123 -11.32 -10.52 -0.67
CA TYR A 123 -11.56 -9.10 -0.37
C TYR A 123 -11.21 -8.81 1.09
N GLY A 124 -10.63 -7.63 1.33
CA GLY A 124 -10.21 -7.18 2.65
C GLY A 124 -10.64 -5.77 2.98
N PHE A 125 -10.88 -5.49 4.26
CA PHE A 125 -10.93 -4.14 4.79
C PHE A 125 -9.53 -3.67 5.14
N ALA A 126 -9.19 -2.47 4.68
CA ALA A 126 -7.90 -1.84 4.90
C ALA A 126 -8.04 -0.44 5.48
N CYS A 127 -7.11 -0.07 6.35
CA CYS A 127 -6.90 1.29 6.86
C CYS A 127 -5.42 1.52 7.15
N ASP A 128 -5.02 2.76 7.46
CA ASP A 128 -3.67 3.01 7.99
C ASP A 128 -3.46 2.23 9.30
N ALA A 129 -2.39 1.42 9.35
CA ALA A 129 -2.03 0.63 10.52
C ALA A 129 -1.57 1.49 11.72
N CYS A 130 -1.16 2.73 11.47
CA CYS A 130 -0.73 3.67 12.51
C CYS A 130 -1.89 4.52 13.06
N SER A 131 -3.07 4.46 12.44
CA SER A 131 -4.25 5.21 12.91
C SER A 131 -5.08 4.37 13.88
N VAL A 132 -5.01 4.70 15.17
CA VAL A 132 -5.78 4.03 16.23
C VAL A 132 -7.29 4.07 15.92
N ASP A 133 -7.78 5.24 15.49
CA ASP A 133 -9.20 5.43 15.19
C ASP A 133 -9.65 4.60 13.98
N ALA A 134 -8.83 4.52 12.93
CA ALA A 134 -9.15 3.73 11.75
C ALA A 134 -9.12 2.22 12.05
N VAL A 135 -8.15 1.76 12.85
CA VAL A 135 -8.06 0.37 13.33
C VAL A 135 -9.28 0.01 14.19
N ASN A 136 -9.70 0.90 15.10
CA ASN A 136 -10.91 0.71 15.90
C ASN A 136 -12.16 0.59 15.02
N ARG A 137 -12.25 1.40 13.96
CA ARG A 137 -13.35 1.32 13.01
C ARG A 137 -13.40 -0.04 12.28
N ILE A 138 -12.27 -0.66 11.95
CA ILE A 138 -12.25 -2.03 11.43
C ILE A 138 -12.85 -3.02 12.44
N TYR A 139 -12.51 -2.91 13.73
CA TYR A 139 -13.07 -3.79 14.76
C TYR A 139 -14.60 -3.64 14.89
N GLU A 140 -15.09 -2.39 14.84
CA GLU A 140 -16.52 -2.08 14.84
C GLU A 140 -17.25 -2.66 13.63
N ILE A 141 -16.65 -2.55 12.43
CA ILE A 141 -17.19 -3.14 11.19
C ILE A 141 -17.33 -4.65 11.32
N LYS A 142 -16.31 -5.32 11.87
CA LYS A 142 -16.26 -6.78 11.98
C LYS A 142 -17.19 -7.33 13.07
N GLY A 143 -17.67 -6.49 13.99
CA GLY A 143 -18.44 -6.91 15.16
C GLY A 143 -17.62 -7.78 16.12
N ARG A 144 -16.31 -7.54 16.23
CA ARG A 144 -15.40 -8.32 17.09
C ARG A 144 -15.09 -7.58 18.38
N LYS A 145 -14.79 -8.32 19.46
CA LYS A 145 -14.04 -7.76 20.60
C LYS A 145 -12.64 -7.37 20.11
N HIS A 146 -12.05 -6.30 20.64
CA HIS A 146 -10.73 -5.72 20.27
C HIS A 146 -9.51 -6.65 20.50
N THR A 147 -9.69 -7.98 20.44
CA THR A 147 -8.69 -8.98 20.85
C THR A 147 -8.22 -9.87 19.70
N SER A 148 -8.87 -9.87 18.54
CA SER A 148 -8.38 -10.63 17.38
C SER A 148 -7.29 -9.85 16.65
N PRO A 149 -6.09 -10.42 16.45
CA PRO A 149 -5.02 -9.70 15.77
C PRO A 149 -5.35 -9.47 14.28
N LEU A 150 -5.07 -8.26 13.81
CA LEU A 150 -5.06 -7.87 12.40
C LEU A 150 -3.67 -8.13 11.80
N ALA A 151 -3.63 -8.51 10.52
CA ALA A 151 -2.38 -8.49 9.78
C ALA A 151 -2.11 -7.07 9.28
N ILE A 152 -0.85 -6.79 8.95
CA ILE A 152 -0.49 -5.63 8.15
C ILE A 152 -0.17 -6.05 6.72
N CYS A 153 -0.35 -5.12 5.80
CA CYS A 153 0.00 -5.20 4.41
C CYS A 153 1.01 -4.09 4.09
N VAL A 154 2.10 -4.44 3.42
CA VAL A 154 3.09 -3.48 2.90
C VAL A 154 3.20 -3.60 1.38
N GLY A 155 3.65 -2.54 0.72
CA GLY A 155 3.73 -2.50 -0.74
C GLY A 155 4.82 -3.41 -1.33
N ASP A 156 5.94 -3.52 -0.61
CA ASP A 156 7.11 -4.26 -1.05
C ASP A 156 7.74 -5.08 0.08
N VAL A 157 8.33 -6.22 -0.28
CA VAL A 157 8.99 -7.15 0.65
C VAL A 157 10.09 -6.45 1.47
N ASN A 158 10.78 -5.50 0.87
CA ASN A 158 11.87 -4.76 1.51
C ASN A 158 11.38 -3.84 2.64
N ASP A 159 10.10 -3.46 2.67
CA ASP A 159 9.53 -2.63 3.74
C ASP A 159 9.24 -3.40 5.03
N ILE A 160 9.22 -4.74 4.99
CA ILE A 160 8.85 -5.59 6.14
C ILE A 160 9.74 -5.30 7.35
N GLY A 161 11.04 -5.09 7.12
CA GLY A 161 12.02 -4.80 8.19
C GLY A 161 11.75 -3.51 8.97
N ARG A 162 10.90 -2.60 8.45
CA ARG A 162 10.47 -1.38 9.17
C ARG A 162 9.47 -1.69 10.29
N PHE A 163 8.80 -2.83 10.22
CA PHE A 163 7.66 -3.17 11.09
C PHE A 163 7.90 -4.43 11.93
N ALA A 164 8.71 -5.36 11.43
CA ALA A 164 8.98 -6.65 12.06
C ALA A 164 10.47 -7.04 12.00
N VAL A 165 10.90 -7.84 12.96
CA VAL A 165 12.26 -8.40 13.01
C VAL A 165 12.40 -9.50 11.97
N THR A 166 13.39 -9.37 11.09
CA THR A 166 13.64 -10.31 9.98
C THR A 166 15.08 -10.80 9.90
N ASN A 167 15.98 -10.28 10.74
CA ASN A 167 17.42 -10.54 10.65
C ASN A 167 17.81 -12.01 10.89
N HIS A 168 16.95 -12.78 11.57
CA HIS A 168 17.15 -14.21 11.80
C HIS A 168 16.73 -15.10 10.63
N LEU A 169 16.03 -14.53 9.63
CA LEU A 169 15.54 -15.28 8.48
C LEU A 169 16.66 -15.47 7.45
N PRO A 170 16.71 -16.62 6.77
CA PRO A 170 17.62 -16.83 5.65
C PRO A 170 17.47 -15.79 4.54
N LEU A 171 18.59 -15.37 3.95
CA LEU A 171 18.60 -14.40 2.86
C LEU A 171 17.76 -14.89 1.67
N GLY A 172 16.85 -14.04 1.19
CA GLY A 172 15.97 -14.34 0.07
C GLY A 172 14.72 -15.16 0.43
N LEU A 173 14.57 -15.65 1.66
CA LEU A 173 13.37 -16.39 2.08
C LEU A 173 12.11 -15.55 1.86
N LEU A 174 12.12 -14.29 2.31
CA LEU A 174 10.98 -13.39 2.18
C LEU A 174 10.56 -13.19 0.71
N HIS A 175 11.53 -13.01 -0.20
CA HIS A 175 11.27 -12.82 -1.64
C HIS A 175 10.80 -14.10 -2.34
N ASN A 176 11.02 -15.27 -1.76
CA ASN A 176 10.48 -16.55 -2.27
C ASN A 176 9.10 -16.89 -1.70
N LEU A 177 8.69 -16.25 -0.59
CA LEU A 177 7.35 -16.40 -0.01
C LEU A 177 6.41 -15.28 -0.43
N LEU A 178 6.93 -14.11 -0.80
CA LEU A 178 6.20 -12.88 -1.06
C LEU A 178 6.75 -12.17 -2.31
N PRO A 179 5.90 -11.44 -3.07
CA PRO A 179 4.46 -11.29 -2.91
C PRO A 179 3.68 -12.59 -3.08
N GLY A 180 2.53 -12.73 -2.42
CA GLY A 180 1.68 -13.90 -2.60
C GLY A 180 0.73 -14.24 -1.44
N PRO A 181 0.01 -15.37 -1.57
CA PRO A 181 -1.08 -15.79 -0.68
C PRO A 181 -0.60 -16.33 0.68
N VAL A 182 0.39 -15.68 1.29
CA VAL A 182 1.01 -16.07 2.57
C VAL A 182 1.02 -14.89 3.53
N THR A 183 0.71 -15.15 4.81
CA THR A 183 0.87 -14.21 5.91
C THR A 183 1.97 -14.72 6.83
N LEU A 184 3.01 -13.92 7.01
CA LEU A 184 4.15 -14.25 7.87
C LEU A 184 3.91 -13.68 9.27
N VAL A 185 3.83 -14.52 10.30
CA VAL A 185 3.84 -14.05 11.69
C VAL A 185 5.30 -13.89 12.11
N LEU A 186 5.63 -12.66 12.48
CA LEU A 186 6.98 -12.23 12.84
C LEU A 186 6.95 -11.45 14.15
N THR A 187 8.07 -11.43 14.87
CA THR A 187 8.25 -10.59 16.06
C THR A 187 8.21 -9.12 15.65
N ARG A 188 7.51 -8.28 16.41
CA ARG A 188 7.48 -6.83 16.19
C ARG A 188 8.86 -6.22 16.38
N GLY A 189 9.22 -5.26 15.54
CA GLY A 189 10.41 -4.45 15.79
C GLY A 189 10.21 -3.55 17.01
N GLU A 190 11.22 -3.41 17.88
CA GLU A 190 11.16 -2.52 19.05
C GLU A 190 10.96 -1.04 18.66
N SER A 191 11.49 -0.65 17.49
CA SER A 191 11.33 0.68 16.88
C SER A 191 10.24 0.72 15.80
N SER A 192 9.33 -0.25 15.78
CA SER A 192 8.27 -0.29 14.78
C SER A 192 7.42 0.97 14.88
N VAL A 193 7.17 1.61 13.72
CA VAL A 193 6.30 2.79 13.62
C VAL A 193 4.82 2.45 13.90
N LEU A 194 4.50 1.15 14.01
CA LEU A 194 3.15 0.71 14.37
C LEU A 194 2.83 1.17 15.80
N GLU A 195 1.69 1.84 15.94
CA GLU A 195 1.14 2.17 17.25
C GLU A 195 0.92 0.91 18.10
N LYS A 196 1.13 1.03 19.41
CA LYS A 196 0.86 -0.06 20.38
C LYS A 196 -0.62 -0.49 20.39
N SER A 197 -1.48 0.31 19.78
CA SER A 197 -2.91 0.04 19.62
C SER A 197 -3.20 -1.06 18.60
N LEU A 198 -2.31 -1.31 17.62
CA LEU A 198 -2.49 -2.40 16.68
C LEU A 198 -2.13 -3.72 17.35
N ASN A 199 -3.10 -4.60 17.57
CA ASN A 199 -2.99 -5.90 18.27
C ASN A 199 -2.38 -5.75 19.69
N PRO A 200 -3.09 -5.08 20.62
CA PRO A 200 -2.58 -4.89 21.97
C PRO A 200 -2.38 -6.24 22.67
N GLY A 201 -1.24 -6.39 23.35
CA GLY A 201 -0.88 -7.61 24.08
C GLY A 201 -0.22 -8.72 23.24
N PHE A 202 0.08 -8.46 21.97
CA PHE A 202 0.83 -9.38 21.11
C PHE A 202 2.20 -8.81 20.75
N ASP A 203 3.26 -9.57 21.04
CA ASP A 203 4.64 -9.22 20.64
C ASP A 203 4.92 -9.54 19.16
N THR A 204 3.94 -10.12 18.46
CA THR A 204 4.03 -10.53 17.06
C THR A 204 3.06 -9.74 16.19
N VAL A 205 3.32 -9.76 14.88
CA VAL A 205 2.47 -9.17 13.85
C VAL A 205 2.46 -10.07 12.62
N GLY A 206 1.28 -10.27 12.04
CA GLY A 206 1.15 -10.90 10.74
C GLY A 206 1.46 -9.89 9.64
N VAL A 207 2.40 -10.19 8.74
CA VAL A 207 2.80 -9.33 7.64
C VAL A 207 2.46 -9.99 6.30
N ARG A 208 1.88 -9.21 5.39
CA ARG A 208 1.55 -9.63 4.02
C ARG A 208 2.15 -8.66 3.00
N VAL A 209 2.51 -9.20 1.85
CA VAL A 209 2.66 -8.47 0.59
C VAL A 209 1.80 -9.23 -0.42
N PRO A 210 0.51 -8.87 -0.58
CA PRO A 210 -0.38 -9.57 -1.49
C PRO A 210 0.11 -9.46 -2.93
N ASP A 211 -0.02 -10.51 -3.73
CA ASP A 211 0.20 -10.42 -5.18
C ASP A 211 -0.99 -9.76 -5.90
N SER A 212 -1.26 -8.51 -5.53
CA SER A 212 -2.33 -7.68 -6.08
C SER A 212 -1.80 -6.26 -6.25
N GLU A 213 -1.76 -5.82 -7.50
CA GLU A 213 -1.13 -4.54 -7.86
C GLU A 213 -1.79 -3.35 -7.17
N PHE A 214 -3.14 -3.32 -7.12
CA PHE A 214 -3.88 -2.22 -6.54
C PHE A 214 -3.55 -1.98 -5.07
N ILE A 215 -3.60 -3.03 -4.22
CA ILE A 215 -3.31 -2.88 -2.79
C ILE A 215 -1.83 -2.55 -2.53
N ARG A 216 -0.91 -3.09 -3.35
CA ARG A 216 0.52 -2.76 -3.25
C ARG A 216 0.80 -1.31 -3.62
N MET A 217 0.19 -0.82 -4.69
CA MET A 217 0.30 0.56 -5.15
C MET A 217 -0.18 1.57 -4.09
N ILE A 218 -1.36 1.34 -3.50
CA ILE A 218 -1.87 2.24 -2.46
C ILE A 218 -1.04 2.16 -1.18
N ALA A 219 -0.53 0.98 -0.80
CA ALA A 219 0.36 0.84 0.36
C ALA A 219 1.68 1.61 0.15
N ARG A 220 2.29 1.52 -1.04
CA ARG A 220 3.45 2.35 -1.42
C ARG A 220 3.13 3.83 -1.34
N GLY A 221 2.01 4.25 -1.91
CA GLY A 221 1.57 5.64 -1.94
C GLY A 221 1.28 6.22 -0.54
N CYS A 222 0.77 5.42 0.38
CA CYS A 222 0.61 5.81 1.78
C CYS A 222 1.94 5.97 2.53
N GLY A 223 3.01 5.29 2.08
CA GLY A 223 4.32 5.30 2.74
C GLY A 223 4.36 4.57 4.10
N SER A 224 3.27 3.89 4.45
CA SER A 224 3.04 3.20 5.73
C SER A 224 2.50 1.79 5.47
N ALA A 225 2.43 0.97 6.53
CA ALA A 225 1.71 -0.30 6.49
C ALA A 225 0.20 -0.06 6.58
N LEU A 226 -0.58 -0.91 5.91
CA LEU A 226 -2.03 -0.92 6.03
C LEU A 226 -2.48 -2.06 6.95
N ALA A 227 -3.32 -1.80 7.94
CA ALA A 227 -3.98 -2.88 8.66
C ALA A 227 -4.96 -3.56 7.71
N LEU A 228 -4.97 -4.90 7.68
CA LEU A 228 -5.72 -5.69 6.71
C LEU A 228 -6.41 -6.89 7.38
N THR A 229 -7.69 -7.06 7.08
CA THR A 229 -8.47 -8.25 7.46
C THR A 229 -9.50 -8.58 6.39
N SER A 230 -9.99 -9.81 6.35
CA SER A 230 -11.00 -10.22 5.37
C SER A 230 -12.31 -9.43 5.50
N ALA A 231 -12.90 -9.08 4.36
CA ALA A 231 -14.10 -8.25 4.25
C ALA A 231 -15.39 -9.06 4.48
N ASN A 232 -15.58 -9.53 5.71
CA ASN A 232 -16.75 -10.31 6.12
C ASN A 232 -17.07 -10.03 7.59
N LEU A 233 -18.29 -10.26 8.04
CA LEU A 233 -18.55 -10.28 9.49
C LEU A 233 -17.80 -11.44 10.15
N SER A 234 -17.47 -11.30 11.43
CA SER A 234 -16.80 -12.38 12.15
C SER A 234 -17.61 -13.67 12.13
N GLY A 235 -16.98 -14.80 11.78
CA GLY A 235 -17.62 -16.11 11.68
C GLY A 235 -18.41 -16.34 10.38
N GLN A 236 -18.56 -15.33 9.53
CA GLN A 236 -19.19 -15.48 8.20
C GLN A 236 -18.17 -15.96 7.16
N PRO A 237 -18.62 -16.52 6.02
CA PRO A 237 -17.74 -16.90 4.92
C PRO A 237 -16.86 -15.73 4.44
N SER A 238 -15.62 -16.04 4.03
CA SER A 238 -14.70 -15.09 3.41
C SER A 238 -15.21 -14.63 2.05
N SER A 239 -14.99 -13.38 1.66
CA SER A 239 -15.58 -12.81 0.44
C SER A 239 -14.69 -12.85 -0.80
N LEU A 240 -15.26 -13.29 -1.93
CA LEU A 240 -14.62 -13.37 -3.25
C LEU A 240 -15.16 -12.40 -4.29
N ASP A 241 -16.31 -11.76 -4.02
CA ASP A 241 -16.95 -10.73 -4.85
C ASP A 241 -17.50 -9.65 -3.92
N ILE A 242 -17.48 -8.39 -4.36
CA ILE A 242 -17.97 -7.25 -3.57
C ILE A 242 -19.43 -7.42 -3.09
N LYS A 243 -20.27 -8.12 -3.85
CA LYS A 243 -21.68 -8.36 -3.55
C LYS A 243 -21.85 -9.23 -2.30
N GLU A 244 -20.88 -10.06 -1.96
CA GLU A 244 -20.94 -10.96 -0.80
C GLU A 244 -20.85 -10.22 0.54
N PHE A 245 -20.38 -8.98 0.55
CA PHE A 245 -20.32 -8.12 1.73
C PHE A 245 -21.01 -6.78 1.51
N LYS A 246 -22.01 -6.73 0.62
CA LYS A 246 -22.77 -5.51 0.30
C LYS A 246 -23.36 -4.82 1.53
N ASN A 247 -23.76 -5.60 2.53
CA ASN A 247 -24.27 -5.10 3.81
C ASN A 247 -23.24 -4.32 4.65
N LEU A 248 -21.95 -4.35 4.28
CA LEU A 248 -20.87 -3.65 4.98
C LEU A 248 -20.34 -2.44 4.20
N TRP A 249 -20.81 -2.20 2.97
CA TRP A 249 -20.30 -1.12 2.12
C TRP A 249 -20.43 0.26 2.76
N GLU A 250 -21.58 0.56 3.37
CA GLU A 250 -21.83 1.84 4.05
C GLU A 250 -20.91 2.11 5.25
N ARG A 251 -20.19 1.09 5.73
CA ARG A 251 -19.21 1.25 6.81
C ARG A 251 -17.81 1.58 6.32
N CYS A 252 -17.58 1.53 5.02
CA CYS A 252 -16.33 1.91 4.36
C CYS A 252 -16.55 3.19 3.56
N ARG A 253 -15.50 3.99 3.36
CA ARG A 253 -15.59 5.14 2.46
C ARG A 253 -15.69 4.67 1.00
N PHE A 254 -14.82 3.74 0.61
CA PHE A 254 -14.76 3.18 -0.73
C PHE A 254 -14.78 1.65 -0.72
N VAL A 255 -15.36 1.08 -1.77
CA VAL A 255 -15.28 -0.34 -2.11
C VAL A 255 -14.66 -0.44 -3.50
N TYR A 256 -13.43 -0.93 -3.55
CA TYR A 256 -12.72 -1.14 -4.81
C TYR A 256 -13.09 -2.52 -5.36
N ASP A 257 -13.64 -2.56 -6.56
CA ASP A 257 -14.11 -3.75 -7.26
C ASP A 257 -13.02 -4.26 -8.22
N GLY A 258 -12.47 -5.44 -7.91
CA GLY A 258 -11.56 -6.20 -8.76
C GLY A 258 -12.25 -7.34 -9.51
N GLY A 259 -13.58 -7.42 -9.48
CA GLY A 259 -14.36 -8.54 -9.98
C GLY A 259 -14.37 -9.74 -9.02
N VAL A 260 -14.67 -10.92 -9.57
CA VAL A 260 -14.64 -12.19 -8.84
C VAL A 260 -13.19 -12.67 -8.72
N LEU A 261 -12.69 -12.83 -7.49
CA LEU A 261 -11.34 -13.30 -7.26
C LEU A 261 -11.24 -14.80 -7.61
N PRO A 262 -10.18 -15.24 -8.33
CA PRO A 262 -10.05 -16.60 -8.83
C PRO A 262 -9.66 -17.62 -7.74
N SER A 263 -9.27 -17.13 -6.55
CA SER A 263 -8.87 -17.92 -5.40
C SER A 263 -10.05 -18.61 -4.70
N GLY A 264 -9.75 -19.71 -4.00
CA GLY A 264 -10.70 -20.35 -3.10
C GLY A 264 -10.91 -19.55 -1.80
N ARG A 265 -11.83 -20.03 -0.94
CA ARG A 265 -12.21 -19.34 0.32
C ARG A 265 -11.28 -19.63 1.50
N GLU A 266 -10.27 -20.47 1.30
CA GLU A 266 -9.25 -20.85 2.30
C GLU A 266 -8.44 -19.63 2.76
N GLY A 267 -8.35 -18.60 1.91
CA GLY A 267 -7.56 -17.42 2.17
C GLY A 267 -6.06 -17.73 2.16
N SER A 268 -5.28 -16.88 2.81
CA SER A 268 -3.83 -17.05 2.86
C SER A 268 -3.35 -18.13 3.84
N THR A 269 -2.25 -18.78 3.51
CA THR A 269 -1.53 -19.61 4.48
C THR A 269 -0.93 -18.71 5.55
N ILE A 270 -1.13 -19.03 6.83
CA ILE A 270 -0.50 -18.29 7.93
C ILE A 270 0.63 -19.15 8.47
N VAL A 271 1.86 -18.65 8.38
CA VAL A 271 3.05 -19.31 8.89
C VAL A 271 3.71 -18.45 9.96
N ASP A 272 4.01 -19.07 11.10
CA ASP A 272 4.82 -18.49 12.15
C ASP A 272 6.30 -18.73 11.85
N LEU A 273 7.07 -17.64 11.80
CA LEU A 273 8.52 -17.62 11.59
C LEU A 273 9.25 -16.88 12.72
N THR A 274 8.63 -16.78 13.90
CA THR A 274 9.23 -16.10 15.06
C THR A 274 10.42 -16.85 15.63
N MET A 275 10.47 -18.17 15.46
CA MET A 275 11.53 -19.02 16.00
C MET A 275 12.65 -19.25 14.98
N ILE A 276 13.90 -19.06 15.40
CA ILE A 276 15.08 -19.22 14.55
C ILE A 276 15.18 -20.66 14.03
N GLY A 277 15.31 -20.80 12.70
CA GLY A 277 15.48 -22.10 12.04
C GLY A 277 14.24 -23.00 12.05
N LYS A 278 13.08 -22.49 12.49
CA LYS A 278 11.83 -23.25 12.53
C LYS A 278 10.66 -22.48 11.94
N TYR A 279 9.61 -23.21 11.58
CA TYR A 279 8.33 -22.64 11.20
C TYR A 279 7.16 -23.42 11.79
N LYS A 280 5.99 -22.78 11.86
CA LYS A 280 4.74 -23.46 12.23
C LYS A 280 3.59 -22.97 11.35
N ILE A 281 2.87 -23.89 10.71
CA ILE A 281 1.64 -23.53 9.99
C ILE A 281 0.52 -23.29 11.00
N LEU A 282 0.11 -22.03 11.16
CA LEU A 282 -1.00 -21.64 12.04
C LEU A 282 -2.35 -21.75 11.34
N ARG A 283 -2.37 -21.57 10.01
CA ARG A 283 -3.56 -21.79 9.18
C ARG A 283 -3.14 -22.38 7.85
N SER A 284 -3.74 -23.53 7.53
CA SER A 284 -3.74 -24.10 6.19
C SER A 284 -4.56 -23.22 5.25
N GLY A 285 -3.89 -22.46 4.39
CA GLY A 285 -4.52 -21.63 3.36
C GLY A 285 -4.24 -22.16 1.96
N SER A 286 -4.58 -21.35 0.97
CA SER A 286 -4.49 -21.69 -0.46
C SER A 286 -3.08 -22.04 -0.98
N ALA A 287 -2.02 -21.65 -0.27
CA ALA A 287 -0.63 -21.90 -0.69
C ALA A 287 0.17 -22.70 0.34
N LYS A 288 -0.48 -23.58 1.10
CA LYS A 288 0.16 -24.31 2.20
C LYS A 288 1.34 -25.14 1.72
N GLU A 289 1.13 -25.95 0.69
CA GLU A 289 2.13 -26.92 0.25
C GLU A 289 3.32 -26.21 -0.44
N GLU A 290 3.04 -25.16 -1.21
CA GLU A 290 4.06 -24.30 -1.81
C GLU A 290 4.89 -23.57 -0.74
N THR A 291 4.22 -23.07 0.31
CA THR A 291 4.88 -22.42 1.45
C THR A 291 5.82 -23.39 2.16
N ILE A 292 5.36 -24.61 2.46
CA ILE A 292 6.18 -25.65 3.10
C ILE A 292 7.39 -25.99 2.22
N ALA A 293 7.18 -26.22 0.92
CA ALA A 293 8.27 -26.52 -0.01
C ALA A 293 9.33 -25.40 -0.08
N VAL A 294 8.93 -24.12 0.02
CA VAL A 294 9.88 -23.00 0.14
C VAL A 294 10.65 -23.08 1.46
N LEU A 295 9.96 -23.25 2.59
CA LEU A 295 10.59 -23.28 3.92
C LEU A 295 11.59 -24.44 4.07
N GLU A 296 11.26 -25.62 3.55
CA GLU A 296 12.14 -26.79 3.56
C GLU A 296 13.39 -26.58 2.69
N ARG A 297 13.26 -25.94 1.51
CA ARG A 297 14.43 -25.56 0.68
C ARG A 297 15.39 -24.62 1.41
N TYR A 298 14.88 -23.83 2.34
CA TYR A 298 15.66 -22.95 3.21
C TYR A 298 16.12 -23.63 4.51
N SER A 299 15.95 -24.95 4.64
CA SER A 299 16.35 -25.75 5.80
C SER A 299 15.67 -25.34 7.11
N LEU A 300 14.47 -24.76 7.06
CA LEU A 300 13.66 -24.55 8.26
C LEU A 300 12.95 -25.84 8.65
N LEU A 301 12.88 -26.12 9.94
CA LEU A 301 12.23 -27.30 10.49
C LEU A 301 10.82 -26.97 10.98
N GLU A 302 9.85 -27.81 10.65
CA GLU A 302 8.50 -27.66 11.21
C GLU A 302 8.53 -27.88 12.73
N GLU A 303 7.99 -26.91 13.47
CA GLU A 303 7.74 -27.07 14.89
C GLU A 303 6.58 -28.05 15.08
N ARG A 304 6.91 -29.28 15.47
CA ARG A 304 5.91 -30.26 15.87
C ARG A 304 5.17 -29.75 17.09
N ALA A 305 3.85 -29.84 17.08
CA ALA A 305 3.08 -29.65 18.30
C ALA A 305 3.60 -30.65 19.34
N ASN A 306 4.08 -30.15 20.47
CA ASN A 306 4.32 -31.00 21.63
C ASN A 306 2.96 -31.63 21.97
N GLY A 307 2.85 -32.94 21.74
CA GLY A 307 1.67 -33.74 22.08
C GLY A 307 1.46 -33.84 23.59
#